data_AF-A0A9D5EX64-F1
#
_entry.id   AF-A0A9D5EX64-F1
#
_cell.length_a   1.000
_cell.length_b   1.000
_cell.length_c   1.000
_cell.angle_alpha   90.00
_cell.angle_beta   90.00
_cell.angle_gamma   90.00
#
_symmetry.space_group_name_H-M   'P 1'
#
loop_
_entity.id
_entity.type
_entity.pdbx_description
1 polymer ?
#
loop_
_entity_poly.entity_id
_entity_poly.type
_entity_poly.pdbx_seq_one_letter_code
_entity_poly.pdbx_strand_id
1 'polypeptide(L)'
;MLTMPVSHTLVWEIFGNPFDPVAANPIWLTSDVVALAIGIYNDRAFDRMPILADALQDAGCENDDILNHLRDATATHVRGCWALDLVLGKE
;
A
#
# COMPACT_ATOMS: atom_id res chain seq x y z
N MET A 1 12.32 -27.97 -9.85
CA MET A 1 12.43 -27.07 -8.68
C MET A 1 13.13 -25.78 -9.12
N LEU A 2 12.48 -24.97 -9.94
CA LEU A 2 13.04 -23.70 -10.42
C LEU A 2 11.89 -22.78 -10.83
N THR A 3 11.51 -21.86 -9.95
CA THR A 3 11.00 -20.53 -10.29
C THR A 3 11.27 -19.65 -9.08
N MET A 4 12.37 -18.89 -9.13
CA MET A 4 12.59 -17.73 -8.27
C MET A 4 11.82 -16.57 -8.93
N PRO A 5 10.70 -16.05 -8.39
CA PRO A 5 9.98 -14.95 -9.04
C PRO A 5 10.57 -13.62 -8.58
N VAL A 6 11.85 -13.37 -8.88
CA VAL A 6 12.47 -12.07 -8.54
C VAL A 6 12.49 -11.23 -9.80
N SER A 7 11.34 -10.70 -10.23
CA SER A 7 11.29 -9.68 -11.31
C SER A 7 9.98 -8.91 -11.36
N HIS A 8 8.84 -9.50 -10.98
CA HIS A 8 7.54 -8.85 -11.15
C HIS A 8 7.13 -8.00 -9.95
N THR A 9 7.41 -8.47 -8.72
CA THR A 9 6.97 -7.83 -7.47
C THR A 9 7.43 -6.38 -7.34
N LEU A 10 8.73 -6.08 -7.49
CA LEU A 10 9.26 -4.75 -7.18
C LEU A 10 8.74 -3.60 -8.08
N VAL A 11 8.44 -3.88 -9.35
CA VAL A 11 7.92 -2.86 -10.27
C VAL A 11 6.49 -2.48 -9.88
N TRP A 12 5.66 -3.48 -9.57
CA TRP A 12 4.30 -3.27 -9.06
C TRP A 12 4.31 -2.62 -7.68
N GLU A 13 5.27 -2.96 -6.81
CA GLU A 13 5.43 -2.30 -5.51
C GLU A 13 5.63 -0.79 -5.65
N ILE A 14 6.39 -0.32 -6.64
CA ILE A 14 6.78 1.10 -6.72
C ILE A 14 5.80 1.93 -7.54
N PHE A 15 5.26 1.37 -8.62
CA PHE A 15 4.46 2.13 -9.58
C PHE A 15 2.97 1.82 -9.56
N GLY A 16 2.55 0.73 -8.90
CA GLY A 16 1.17 0.24 -9.04
C GLY A 16 0.85 -0.10 -10.51
N ASN A 17 -0.43 0.04 -10.89
CA ASN A 17 -0.86 -0.09 -12.29
C ASN A 17 -0.67 1.25 -13.02
N PRO A 18 0.33 1.42 -13.92
CA PRO A 18 0.56 2.69 -14.61
C PRO A 18 -0.55 3.04 -15.61
N PHE A 19 -1.44 2.10 -15.94
CA PHE A 19 -2.56 2.30 -16.86
C PHE A 19 -3.88 2.64 -16.15
N ASP A 20 -3.91 2.61 -14.82
CA ASP A 20 -5.07 2.99 -14.03
C ASP A 20 -4.61 3.78 -12.79
N PRO A 21 -4.29 5.08 -12.94
CA PRO A 21 -3.79 5.89 -11.85
C PRO A 21 -4.86 6.07 -10.78
N VAL A 22 -4.60 5.50 -9.60
CA VAL A 22 -5.48 5.57 -8.43
C VAL A 22 -5.16 6.84 -7.65
N ALA A 23 -6.17 7.67 -7.38
CA ALA A 23 -6.03 8.85 -6.53
C ALA A 23 -6.64 8.60 -5.14
N ALA A 24 -5.98 9.10 -4.09
CA ALA A 24 -6.48 8.98 -2.73
C ALA A 24 -7.73 9.83 -2.58
N ASN A 25 -8.84 9.21 -2.16
CA ASN A 25 -10.01 9.97 -1.75
C ASN A 25 -9.75 10.56 -0.35
N PRO A 26 -9.92 11.89 -0.14
CA PRO A 26 -9.72 12.51 1.16
C PRO A 26 -10.54 11.90 2.30
N ILE A 27 -11.68 11.26 1.99
CA ILE A 27 -12.53 10.58 2.98
C ILE A 27 -11.77 9.43 3.68
N TRP A 28 -10.86 8.76 2.97
CA TRP A 28 -10.09 7.64 3.52
C TRP A 28 -8.97 8.11 4.45
N LEU A 29 -8.51 9.35 4.30
CA LEU A 29 -7.34 9.91 4.97
C LEU A 29 -7.69 10.46 6.36
N THR A 30 -8.31 9.63 7.19
CA THR A 30 -8.58 9.96 8.59
C THR A 30 -7.28 10.13 9.37
N SER A 31 -7.34 10.80 10.52
CA SER A 31 -6.15 10.98 11.38
C SER A 31 -5.50 9.64 11.76
N ASP A 32 -6.30 8.60 11.97
CA ASP A 32 -5.82 7.29 12.39
C ASP A 32 -5.14 6.54 11.24
N VAL A 33 -5.72 6.59 10.03
CA VAL A 33 -5.12 6.01 8.82
C VAL A 33 -3.78 6.67 8.52
N VAL A 34 -3.73 8.00 8.54
CA VAL A 34 -2.50 8.77 8.26
C VAL A 34 -1.45 8.51 9.34
N ALA A 35 -1.82 8.50 10.62
CA ALA A 35 -0.88 8.21 11.71
C ALA A 35 -0.30 6.79 11.60
N LEU A 36 -1.12 5.80 11.26
CA LEU A 36 -0.68 4.43 11.03
C LEU A 36 0.29 4.35 9.85
N ALA A 37 -0.04 4.96 8.71
CA ALA A 37 0.82 5.00 7.52
C ALA A 37 2.18 5.66 7.83
N ILE A 38 2.19 6.78 8.56
CA ILE A 38 3.42 7.46 8.99
C ILE A 38 4.28 6.53 9.86
N GLY A 39 3.67 5.82 10.82
CA GLY A 39 4.37 4.86 11.66
C GLY A 39 5.01 3.74 10.86
N ILE A 40 4.26 3.13 9.94
CA ILE A 40 4.75 2.07 9.04
C ILE A 40 5.96 2.58 8.22
N TYR A 41 5.85 3.77 7.63
CA TYR A 41 6.90 4.35 6.79
C TYR A 41 8.19 4.64 7.57
N ASN A 42 8.05 5.28 8.73
CA ASN A 42 9.18 5.70 9.56
C ASN A 42 9.92 4.49 10.12
N ASP A 43 9.19 3.55 10.69
CA ASP A 43 9.75 2.38 11.37
C ASP A 43 10.12 1.26 10.38
N ARG A 44 9.70 1.37 9.11
CA ARG A 44 9.80 0.30 8.10
C ARG A 44 9.08 -0.98 8.55
N ALA A 45 8.00 -0.82 9.31
CA ALA A 45 7.19 -1.90 9.86
C ALA A 45 6.18 -2.41 8.81
N PHE A 46 6.69 -2.89 7.68
CA PHE A 46 5.89 -3.31 6.53
C PHE A 46 5.03 -4.56 6.79
N ASP A 47 5.34 -5.29 7.86
CA ASP A 47 4.49 -6.36 8.40
C ASP A 47 3.10 -5.85 8.84
N ARG A 48 2.93 -4.54 9.04
CA ARG A 48 1.66 -3.92 9.44
C ARG A 48 0.81 -3.42 8.26
N MET A 49 1.21 -3.68 7.02
CA MET A 49 0.44 -3.26 5.83
C MET A 49 -0.99 -3.82 5.79
N PRO A 50 -1.27 -5.07 6.21
CA PRO A 50 -2.65 -5.56 6.30
C PRO A 50 -3.51 -4.74 7.26
N ILE A 51 -2.92 -4.21 8.35
CA ILE A 51 -3.63 -3.35 9.31
C ILE A 51 -3.98 -2.00 8.67
N LEU A 52 -3.09 -1.47 7.82
CA LEU A 52 -3.39 -0.27 7.04
C LEU A 52 -4.52 -0.50 6.03
N ALA A 53 -4.57 -1.68 5.40
CA ALA A 53 -5.65 -2.06 4.50
C ALA A 53 -7.00 -2.06 5.23
N ASP A 54 -7.06 -2.65 6.42
CA ASP A 54 -8.29 -2.70 7.23
C ASP A 54 -8.71 -1.29 7.66
N ALA A 55 -7.77 -0.45 8.10
CA ALA A 55 -8.05 0.93 8.46
C ALA A 55 -8.57 1.77 7.29
N LEU A 56 -8.04 1.56 6.07
CA LEU A 56 -8.54 2.20 4.86
C LEU A 56 -9.96 1.72 4.51
N GLN A 57 -10.22 0.42 4.61
CA GLN A 57 -11.53 -0.15 4.34
C GLN A 57 -12.58 0.37 5.32
N ASP A 58 -12.25 0.46 6.61
CA ASP A 58 -13.11 1.06 7.64
C ASP A 58 -13.38 2.55 7.39
N ALA A 59 -12.42 3.25 6.78
CA ALA A 59 -12.56 4.64 6.34
C ALA A 59 -13.32 4.80 5.00
N GLY A 60 -13.81 3.70 4.42
CA GLY A 60 -14.62 3.71 3.19
C GLY A 60 -13.82 3.57 1.89
N CYS A 61 -12.58 3.06 1.94
CA CYS A 61 -11.87 2.63 0.75
C CYS A 61 -12.44 1.31 0.22
N GLU A 62 -12.95 1.33 -1.00
CA GLU A 62 -13.47 0.15 -1.72
C GLU A 62 -12.60 -0.22 -2.93
N ASN A 63 -11.40 0.37 -3.05
CA ASN A 63 -10.50 0.07 -4.14
C ASN A 63 -9.78 -1.26 -3.89
N ASP A 64 -10.20 -2.30 -4.62
CA ASP A 64 -9.66 -3.65 -4.49
C ASP A 64 -8.15 -3.72 -4.78
N ASP A 65 -7.62 -2.89 -5.70
CA ASP A 65 -6.19 -2.91 -6.02
C ASP A 65 -5.35 -2.44 -4.83
N ILE A 66 -5.75 -1.35 -4.16
CA ILE A 66 -5.09 -0.87 -2.93
C ILE A 66 -5.19 -1.93 -1.83
N LEU A 67 -6.41 -2.41 -1.57
CA LEU A 67 -6.66 -3.31 -0.45
C LEU A 67 -5.98 -4.67 -0.62
N ASN A 68 -6.01 -5.23 -1.83
CA ASN A 68 -5.36 -6.50 -2.12
C ASN A 68 -3.83 -6.36 -2.09
N HIS A 69 -3.28 -5.25 -2.60
CA HIS A 69 -1.84 -5.01 -2.55
C HIS A 69 -1.32 -4.94 -1.11
N LEU A 70 -1.98 -4.19 -0.23
CA LEU A 70 -1.59 -4.06 1.17
C LEU A 70 -1.75 -5.37 1.98
N ARG A 71 -2.60 -6.28 1.51
CA ARG A 71 -2.85 -7.61 2.13
C ARG A 71 -2.02 -8.73 1.51
N ASP A 72 -1.31 -8.47 0.42
CA ASP A 72 -0.56 -9.49 -0.29
C ASP A 72 0.65 -9.93 0.55
N ALA A 73 0.56 -11.11 1.16
CA ALA A 73 1.64 -11.70 1.94
C ALA A 73 2.88 -12.07 1.10
N THR A 74 2.77 -12.06 -0.24
CA THR A 74 3.87 -12.29 -1.17
C THR A 74 4.52 -10.99 -1.65
N ALA A 75 3.88 -9.85 -1.43
CA ALA A 75 4.43 -8.53 -1.71
C ALA A 75 5.65 -8.25 -0.82
N THR A 76 6.70 -7.72 -1.43
CA THR A 76 7.89 -7.27 -0.69
C THR A 76 7.84 -5.76 -0.60
N HIS A 77 7.03 -5.26 0.32
CA HIS A 77 6.88 -3.83 0.54
C HIS A 77 8.21 -3.16 0.91
N VAL A 78 8.42 -1.99 0.33
CA VAL A 78 9.59 -1.14 0.53
C VAL A 78 9.16 0.30 0.74
N ARG A 79 10.10 1.17 1.14
CA ARG A 79 9.87 2.62 1.02
C ARG A 79 9.77 2.95 -0.47
N GLY A 80 8.72 3.65 -0.87
CA GLY A 80 8.33 3.75 -2.27
C GLY A 80 7.14 2.86 -2.64
N CYS A 81 6.57 2.09 -1.69
CA CYS A 81 5.33 1.35 -1.94
C CYS A 81 4.23 2.33 -2.40
N TRP A 82 3.72 2.13 -3.62
CA TRP A 82 2.77 3.05 -4.25
C TRP A 82 1.53 3.28 -3.38
N ALA A 83 0.95 2.22 -2.80
CA ALA A 83 -0.25 2.34 -1.98
C ALA A 83 -0.01 3.06 -0.66
N LEU A 84 1.19 2.90 -0.07
CA LEU A 84 1.57 3.62 1.14
C LEU A 84 1.86 5.09 0.83
N ASP A 85 2.59 5.36 -0.26
CA ASP A 85 2.94 6.72 -0.67
C ASP A 85 1.70 7.50 -1.13
N LEU A 86 0.71 6.85 -1.73
CA LEU A 86 -0.63 7.37 -2.02
C LEU A 86 -1.30 7.91 -0.75
N VAL A 87 -1.33 7.12 0.33
CA VAL A 87 -1.91 7.53 1.62
C VAL A 87 -1.13 8.69 2.26
N LEU A 88 0.18 8.74 2.02
CA LEU A 88 1.06 9.78 2.56
C LEU A 88 1.15 11.03 1.66
N GLY A 89 0.52 11.04 0.49
CA GLY A 89 0.62 12.13 -0.49
C GLY A 89 2.04 12.34 -0.99
N LYS A 90 2.78 11.26 -1.23
CA LYS A 90 4.20 11.25 -1.65
C LYS A 90 4.42 10.95 -3.14
N GLU A 91 3.34 10.86 -3.91
CA GLU A 91 3.31 10.62 -5.36
C GLU A 91 3.82 11.80 -6.20
#